data_AF-A0A8H8A4A1-F1
#
_entry.id   AF-A0A8H8A4A1-F1
#
_cell.length_a   1.000
_cell.length_b   1.000
_cell.length_c   1.000
_cell.angle_alpha   90.00
_cell.angle_beta   90.00
_cell.angle_gamma   90.00
#
_symmetry.space_group_name_H-M   'P 1'
#
loop_
_entity.id
_entity.type
_entity.pdbx_description
1 polymer ?
#
loop_
_entity_poly.entity_id
_entity_poly.type
_entity_poly.pdbx_seq_one_letter_code
_entity_poly.pdbx_strand_id
1 'polypeptide(L)'
;MLMTDKSIKNINSECFTLQKSSDSFIAASSNVPRKNRQKNRIERKKKELERIRNEIVFEDESSVDMRKIEQDSIIATIEKMSYEEKDFFGLKNEQINPDGHCLYRAFSDQLAVRHGIYVSYIELRSIAASYIREHQQDFIPFLFNDETGEVKDVELYCQDIEHTAMWGGEVEIIALARAYKVNVELIQMRGPPLKINYELSNQTSLNDKGAIRLSYYQHMYALGAHYNSLRDKTRNENNNI
;
A
#
# COMPACT_ATOMS: atom_id res chain seq x y z
N MET A 1 -31.01 -41.26 44.07
CA MET A 1 -30.88 -42.48 44.87
C MET A 1 -29.39 -42.67 45.14
N LEU A 2 -28.93 -42.08 46.27
CA LEU A 2 -28.20 -42.74 47.37
C LEU A 2 -26.73 -43.03 47.02
N MET A 3 -25.78 -42.20 47.51
CA MET A 3 -25.05 -42.36 48.80
C MET A 3 -23.88 -43.36 48.66
N THR A 4 -22.66 -43.18 49.17
CA THR A 4 -22.20 -42.50 50.39
C THR A 4 -20.69 -42.22 50.39
N ASP A 5 -20.40 -41.21 51.19
CA ASP A 5 -19.16 -40.64 51.72
C ASP A 5 -18.36 -41.52 52.70
N LYS A 6 -17.13 -41.06 53.05
CA LYS A 6 -16.32 -41.25 54.30
C LYS A 6 -14.98 -42.00 54.21
N SER A 7 -13.90 -41.27 54.51
CA SER A 7 -13.25 -41.40 55.84
C SER A 7 -12.24 -40.27 56.15
N ILE A 8 -12.46 -39.63 57.29
CA ILE A 8 -11.55 -38.71 58.02
C ILE A 8 -11.27 -39.36 59.38
N LYS A 9 -10.00 -39.39 59.81
CA LYS A 9 -9.48 -39.30 61.21
C LYS A 9 -8.00 -38.87 61.07
N ASN A 10 -7.52 -37.67 61.39
CA ASN A 10 -7.45 -36.88 62.63
C ASN A 10 -6.79 -37.59 63.81
N ILE A 11 -5.64 -37.08 64.31
CA ILE A 11 -5.18 -37.02 65.71
C ILE A 11 -4.11 -35.91 65.84
N ASN A 12 -4.28 -35.10 66.89
CA ASN A 12 -3.53 -33.92 67.34
C ASN A 12 -2.17 -34.22 68.01
N SER A 13 -1.31 -33.21 68.15
CA SER A 13 -0.82 -32.78 69.49
C SER A 13 -0.23 -31.35 69.49
N GLU A 14 -0.92 -30.45 70.20
CA GLU A 14 -0.50 -29.30 71.02
C GLU A 14 0.88 -29.46 71.71
N CYS A 15 1.59 -28.51 72.33
CA CYS A 15 1.51 -27.08 72.71
C CYS A 15 2.81 -26.84 73.53
N PHE A 16 3.44 -25.65 73.52
CA PHE A 16 3.85 -24.90 74.74
C PHE A 16 4.64 -23.62 74.44
N THR A 17 4.46 -22.64 75.33
CA THR A 17 4.77 -21.21 75.22
C THR A 17 5.89 -20.73 76.17
N LEU A 18 6.29 -19.45 75.98
CA LEU A 18 7.00 -18.50 76.88
C LEU A 18 8.54 -18.54 76.78
N GLN A 19 9.29 -17.42 76.80
CA GLN A 19 9.13 -16.17 77.56
C GLN A 19 10.03 -15.02 77.01
N LYS A 20 9.62 -13.77 77.25
CA LYS A 20 10.34 -12.51 76.95
C LYS A 20 11.51 -12.27 77.93
N SER A 21 12.59 -11.64 77.45
CA SER A 21 13.36 -10.66 78.24
C SER A 21 13.92 -9.55 77.34
N SER A 22 13.66 -8.33 77.78
CA SER A 22 14.12 -7.04 77.26
C SER A 22 15.62 -6.86 77.37
N ASP A 23 16.23 -6.16 76.40
CA ASP A 23 17.10 -5.03 76.70
C ASP A 23 17.16 -4.05 75.53
N SER A 24 17.03 -2.78 75.91
CA SER A 24 17.04 -1.55 75.11
C SER A 24 18.43 -1.23 74.56
N PHE A 25 18.52 -0.61 73.36
CA PHE A 25 18.99 0.78 73.17
C PHE A 25 19.29 1.14 71.69
N ILE A 26 18.92 2.40 71.37
CA ILE A 26 19.41 3.32 70.32
C ILE A 26 18.77 3.22 68.92
N ALA A 27 17.91 4.24 68.69
CA ALA A 27 17.36 4.64 67.41
C ALA A 27 18.43 5.25 66.47
N ALA A 28 18.30 4.96 65.17
CA ALA A 28 18.79 5.83 64.10
C ALA A 28 17.85 5.73 62.89
N SER A 29 16.84 6.59 62.88
CA SER A 29 16.01 6.87 61.69
C SER A 29 16.81 7.74 60.73
N SER A 30 17.30 7.19 59.62
CA SER A 30 17.79 7.97 58.48
C SER A 30 16.68 8.10 57.42
N ASN A 31 16.01 9.25 57.46
CA ASN A 31 15.02 9.70 56.49
C ASN A 31 15.70 9.99 55.14
N VAL A 32 15.69 9.04 54.20
CA VAL A 32 16.05 9.32 52.80
C VAL A 32 14.83 9.92 52.09
N PRO A 33 14.91 11.13 51.49
CA PRO A 33 13.74 11.81 50.94
C PRO A 33 13.17 11.06 49.74
N ARG A 34 11.92 10.58 49.86
CA ARG A 34 11.14 9.89 48.79
C ARG A 34 11.02 10.68 47.47
N LYS A 35 11.27 11.99 47.49
CA LYS A 35 11.17 12.89 46.33
C LYS A 35 12.23 12.64 45.24
N ASN A 36 13.37 12.04 45.58
CA ASN A 36 14.48 11.83 44.64
C ASN A 36 14.31 10.56 43.77
N ARG A 37 13.67 9.51 44.30
CA ARG A 37 13.44 8.25 43.56
C ARG A 37 12.44 8.40 42.40
N GLN A 38 11.42 9.24 42.57
CA GLN A 38 10.41 9.47 41.54
C GLN A 38 10.97 10.28 40.37
N LYS A 39 11.78 11.31 40.66
CA LYS A 39 12.51 12.09 39.64
C LYS A 39 13.48 11.19 38.84
N ASN A 40 14.28 10.38 39.54
CA ASN A 40 15.19 9.44 38.88
C ASN A 40 14.46 8.40 38.01
N ARG A 41 13.24 7.98 38.37
CA ARG A 41 12.43 7.07 37.54
C ARG A 41 11.90 7.75 36.27
N ILE A 42 11.47 9.01 36.38
CA ILE A 42 10.98 9.80 35.24
C ILE A 42 12.14 10.11 34.27
N GLU A 43 13.31 10.46 34.81
CA GLU A 43 14.50 10.74 34.01
C GLU A 43 15.00 9.50 33.26
N ARG A 44 15.00 8.32 33.91
CA ARG A 44 15.31 7.05 33.24
C ARG A 44 14.33 6.73 32.10
N LYS A 45 13.03 6.94 32.31
CA LYS A 45 12.02 6.74 31.25
C LYS A 45 12.21 7.72 30.09
N LYS A 46 12.52 8.99 30.38
CA LYS A 46 12.78 10.01 29.36
C LYS A 46 14.01 9.65 28.53
N LYS A 47 15.09 9.22 29.19
CA LYS A 47 16.32 8.79 28.52
C LYS A 47 16.11 7.54 27.65
N GLU A 48 15.29 6.59 28.09
CA GLU A 48 14.96 5.40 27.28
C GLU A 48 14.10 5.76 26.06
N LEU A 49 13.09 6.63 26.22
CA LEU A 49 12.29 7.13 25.11
C LEU A 49 13.13 7.90 24.09
N GLU A 50 14.12 8.67 24.57
CA GLU A 50 15.06 9.39 23.71
C GLU A 50 16.02 8.44 22.99
N ARG A 51 16.46 7.36 23.65
CA ARG A 51 17.23 6.29 23.01
C ARG A 51 16.44 5.59 21.91
N ILE A 52 15.22 5.16 22.20
CA ILE A 52 14.31 4.53 21.23
C ILE A 52 14.03 5.50 20.06
N ARG A 53 13.78 6.77 20.35
CA ARG A 53 13.56 7.78 19.31
C ARG A 53 14.78 7.95 18.42
N ASN A 54 15.98 7.99 19.00
CA ASN A 54 17.22 8.12 18.24
C ASN A 54 17.53 6.84 17.43
N GLU A 55 17.19 5.65 17.96
CA GLU A 55 17.29 4.39 17.23
C GLU A 55 16.33 4.36 16.03
N ILE A 56 15.07 4.78 16.20
CA ILE A 56 14.10 4.91 15.10
C ILE A 56 14.59 5.92 14.05
N VAL A 57 15.07 7.09 14.48
CA VAL A 57 15.59 8.11 13.55
C VAL A 57 16.84 7.59 12.83
N PHE A 58 17.74 6.89 13.50
CA PHE A 58 18.93 6.31 12.87
C PHE A 58 18.57 5.20 11.87
N GLU A 59 17.62 4.32 12.21
CA GLU A 59 17.10 3.31 11.30
C GLU A 59 16.44 3.95 10.06
N ASP A 60 15.63 5.00 10.26
CA ASP A 60 14.95 5.75 9.20
C ASP A 60 15.93 6.54 8.32
N GLU A 61 16.93 7.20 8.90
CA GLU A 61 18.02 7.90 8.18
C GLU A 61 18.93 6.92 7.42
N SER A 62 19.10 5.70 7.93
CA SER A 62 19.83 4.63 7.25
C SER A 62 19.00 3.95 6.15
N SER A 63 17.69 4.16 6.15
CA SER A 63 16.79 3.57 5.18
C SER A 63 16.88 4.33 3.86
N VAL A 64 16.87 3.57 2.76
CA VAL A 64 16.85 4.15 1.43
C VAL A 64 15.44 4.70 1.17
N ASP A 65 15.33 5.98 0.85
CA ASP A 65 14.05 6.61 0.49
C ASP A 65 13.56 6.09 -0.87
N MET A 66 12.85 4.96 -0.81
CA MET A 66 12.28 4.29 -1.98
C MET A 66 11.27 5.16 -2.72
N ARG A 67 10.56 6.07 -2.02
CA ARG A 67 9.59 6.96 -2.65
C ARG A 67 10.28 7.93 -3.58
N LYS A 68 11.35 8.55 -3.10
CA LYS A 68 12.12 9.50 -3.89
C LYS A 68 12.80 8.82 -5.08
N ILE A 69 13.41 7.65 -4.87
CA ILE A 69 14.02 6.88 -5.96
C ILE A 69 13.01 6.55 -7.04
N GLU A 70 11.83 6.05 -6.65
CA GLU A 70 10.75 5.73 -7.57
C GLU A 70 10.29 6.96 -8.34
N GLN A 71 10.05 8.06 -7.64
CA GLN A 71 9.62 9.32 -8.24
C GLN A 71 10.66 9.85 -9.24
N ASP A 72 11.93 9.90 -8.85
CA ASP A 72 13.02 10.38 -9.69
C ASP A 72 13.20 9.48 -10.93
N SER A 73 13.08 8.16 -10.78
CA SER A 73 13.19 7.20 -11.88
C SER A 73 12.06 7.33 -12.90
N ILE A 74 10.82 7.51 -12.41
CA ILE A 74 9.65 7.69 -13.27
C ILE A 74 9.74 9.04 -14.01
N ILE A 75 10.13 10.12 -13.31
CA ILE A 75 10.35 11.43 -13.92
C ILE A 75 11.41 11.35 -15.02
N ALA A 76 12.56 10.73 -14.75
CA ALA A 76 13.62 10.56 -15.74
C ALA A 76 13.14 9.80 -16.98
N THR A 77 12.26 8.80 -16.81
CA THR A 77 11.68 8.04 -17.93
C THR A 77 10.71 8.89 -18.74
N ILE A 78 9.83 9.63 -18.07
CA ILE A 78 8.89 10.57 -18.70
C ILE A 78 9.64 11.63 -19.51
N GLU A 79 10.71 12.20 -18.95
CA GLU A 79 11.56 13.18 -19.63
C GLU A 79 12.24 12.56 -20.85
N LYS A 80 12.84 11.38 -20.70
CA LYS A 80 13.47 10.67 -21.82
C LYS A 80 12.49 10.44 -22.98
N MET A 81 11.29 9.93 -22.70
CA MET A 81 10.26 9.71 -23.71
C MET A 81 9.82 11.01 -24.39
N SER A 82 9.81 12.11 -23.64
CA SER A 82 9.46 13.43 -24.18
C SER A 82 10.44 13.93 -25.24
N TYR A 83 11.73 13.57 -25.15
CA TYR A 83 12.76 14.00 -26.12
C TYR A 83 12.77 13.17 -27.42
N GLU A 84 12.23 11.94 -27.39
CA GLU A 84 12.23 11.04 -28.56
C GLU A 84 11.13 11.39 -29.58
N GLU A 85 10.04 12.04 -29.15
CA GLU A 85 8.93 12.46 -30.01
C GLU A 85 9.09 13.92 -30.51
N LYS A 86 9.53 14.12 -31.76
CA LYS A 86 9.92 15.44 -32.32
C LYS A 86 8.77 16.46 -32.48
N ASP A 87 7.51 16.03 -32.50
CA ASP A 87 6.32 16.88 -32.63
C ASP A 87 5.53 17.01 -31.31
N PHE A 88 6.20 16.79 -30.19
CA PHE A 88 5.59 16.59 -28.89
C PHE A 88 6.26 17.47 -27.83
N PHE A 89 5.47 18.19 -27.03
CA PHE A 89 5.99 19.11 -26.01
C PHE A 89 6.42 18.40 -24.71
N GLY A 90 6.26 17.08 -24.66
CA GLY A 90 6.59 16.23 -23.53
C GLY A 90 5.36 15.76 -22.75
N LEU A 91 5.59 14.85 -21.80
CA LEU A 91 4.56 14.30 -20.93
C LEU A 91 4.61 14.98 -19.54
N LYS A 92 3.47 15.04 -18.87
CA LYS A 92 3.36 15.45 -17.47
C LYS A 92 2.44 14.52 -16.69
N ASN A 93 2.77 14.31 -15.41
CA ASN A 93 1.90 13.62 -14.48
C ASN A 93 0.71 14.51 -14.12
N GLU A 94 -0.49 14.01 -14.35
CA GLU A 94 -1.71 14.50 -13.75
C GLU A 94 -1.97 13.71 -12.47
N GLN A 95 -2.02 14.40 -11.33
CA GLN A 95 -2.27 13.76 -10.04
C GLN A 95 -3.71 13.28 -9.94
N ILE A 96 -3.86 11.99 -9.67
CA ILE A 96 -5.14 11.33 -9.38
C ILE A 96 -5.27 11.15 -7.86
N ASN A 97 -6.50 11.25 -7.35
CA ASN A 97 -6.76 11.02 -5.94
C ASN A 97 -6.26 9.64 -5.49
N PRO A 98 -5.51 9.54 -4.37
CA PRO A 98 -4.98 8.28 -3.86
C PRO A 98 -6.05 7.49 -3.11
N ASP A 99 -7.07 7.05 -3.84
CA ASP A 99 -8.13 6.16 -3.38
C ASP A 99 -8.04 4.78 -4.05
N GLY A 100 -8.88 3.83 -3.64
CA GLY A 100 -8.94 2.49 -4.25
C GLY A 100 -9.46 2.50 -5.70
N HIS A 101 -9.73 3.66 -6.29
CA HIS A 101 -10.23 3.81 -7.66
C HIS A 101 -9.21 4.51 -8.58
N CYS A 102 -7.98 4.77 -8.10
CA CYS A 102 -6.96 5.53 -8.84
C CYS A 102 -6.72 5.01 -10.27
N LEU A 103 -6.62 3.69 -10.48
CA LEU A 103 -6.46 3.11 -11.82
C LEU A 103 -7.58 3.55 -12.77
N TYR A 104 -8.83 3.33 -12.37
CA TYR A 104 -10.01 3.63 -13.18
C TYR A 104 -10.15 5.14 -13.42
N ARG A 105 -9.82 5.98 -12.43
CA ARG A 105 -9.80 7.44 -12.59
C ARG A 105 -8.72 7.88 -13.57
N ALA A 106 -7.52 7.31 -13.50
CA ALA A 106 -6.43 7.61 -14.42
C ALA A 106 -6.78 7.17 -15.86
N PHE A 107 -7.41 6.01 -16.02
CA PHE A 107 -7.83 5.50 -17.32
C PHE A 107 -8.99 6.35 -17.91
N SER A 108 -9.98 6.71 -17.09
CA SER A 108 -11.06 7.63 -17.45
C SER A 108 -10.52 8.98 -17.94
N ASP A 109 -9.54 9.52 -17.22
CA ASP A 109 -8.88 10.77 -17.61
C ASP A 109 -8.21 10.67 -18.99
N GLN A 110 -7.45 9.59 -19.22
CA GLN A 110 -6.77 9.36 -20.49
C GLN A 110 -7.76 9.16 -21.65
N LEU A 111 -8.86 8.44 -21.43
CA LEU A 111 -9.94 8.30 -22.41
C LEU A 111 -10.55 9.67 -22.79
N ALA A 112 -10.77 10.54 -21.81
CA ALA A 112 -11.31 11.87 -22.03
C ALA A 112 -10.32 12.74 -22.83
N VAL A 113 -9.05 12.77 -22.41
CA VAL A 113 -8.03 13.66 -23.01
C VAL A 113 -7.58 13.20 -24.40
N ARG A 114 -7.45 11.89 -24.63
CA ARG A 114 -6.91 11.35 -25.89
C ARG A 114 -7.96 10.94 -26.90
N HIS A 115 -9.14 10.53 -26.45
CA HIS A 115 -10.19 10.00 -27.33
C HIS A 115 -11.51 10.79 -27.25
N GLY A 116 -11.64 11.78 -26.37
CA GLY A 116 -12.90 12.50 -26.16
C GLY A 116 -14.01 11.62 -25.60
N ILE A 117 -13.66 10.50 -24.96
CA ILE A 117 -14.60 9.55 -24.35
C ILE A 117 -14.73 9.88 -22.86
N TYR A 118 -15.90 10.38 -22.48
CA TYR A 118 -16.21 10.72 -21.09
C TYR A 118 -16.97 9.57 -20.45
N VAL A 119 -16.30 8.85 -19.55
CA VAL A 119 -16.84 7.70 -18.82
C VAL A 119 -16.41 7.77 -17.37
N SER A 120 -17.30 7.47 -16.43
CA SER A 120 -16.97 7.49 -15.01
C SER A 120 -16.11 6.29 -14.61
N TYR A 121 -15.39 6.42 -13.49
CA TYR A 121 -14.62 5.30 -12.94
C TYR A 121 -15.51 4.11 -12.52
N ILE A 122 -16.79 4.37 -12.21
CA ILE A 122 -17.79 3.34 -11.86
C ILE A 122 -18.16 2.55 -13.11
N GLU A 123 -18.46 3.24 -14.21
CA GLU A 123 -18.74 2.59 -15.49
C GLU A 123 -17.52 1.79 -15.99
N LEU A 124 -16.30 2.32 -15.82
CA LEU A 124 -15.09 1.58 -16.18
C LEU A 124 -14.92 0.29 -15.35
N ARG A 125 -15.29 0.27 -14.08
CA ARG A 125 -15.31 -0.97 -13.28
C ARG A 125 -16.27 -1.99 -13.88
N SER A 126 -17.50 -1.58 -14.19
CA SER A 126 -18.49 -2.45 -14.84
C SER A 126 -18.04 -2.94 -16.21
N ILE A 127 -17.37 -2.10 -17.00
CA ILE A 127 -16.84 -2.48 -18.33
C ILE A 127 -15.70 -3.49 -18.18
N ALA A 128 -14.76 -3.26 -17.26
CA ALA A 128 -13.66 -4.20 -17.02
C ALA A 128 -14.20 -5.58 -16.58
N ALA A 129 -15.07 -5.59 -15.56
CA ALA A 129 -15.69 -6.82 -15.06
C ALA A 129 -16.52 -7.53 -16.14
N SER A 130 -17.33 -6.80 -16.91
CA SER A 130 -18.11 -7.39 -18.01
C SER A 130 -17.21 -8.00 -19.08
N TYR A 131 -16.13 -7.31 -19.46
CA TYR A 131 -15.17 -7.82 -20.45
C TYR A 131 -14.48 -9.11 -19.95
N ILE A 132 -14.07 -9.13 -18.68
CA ILE A 132 -13.47 -10.32 -18.05
C ILE A 132 -14.48 -11.48 -18.01
N ARG A 133 -15.74 -11.22 -17.62
CA ARG A 133 -16.83 -12.23 -17.60
C ARG A 133 -17.11 -12.80 -18.99
N GLU A 134 -17.02 -12.01 -20.04
CA GLU A 134 -17.24 -12.45 -21.42
C GLU A 134 -16.06 -13.24 -22.01
N HIS A 135 -14.83 -12.99 -21.52
CA HIS A 135 -13.59 -13.55 -22.07
C HIS A 135 -12.77 -14.32 -21.03
N GLN A 136 -13.44 -15.03 -20.12
CA GLN A 136 -12.83 -15.60 -18.90
C GLN A 136 -11.57 -16.43 -19.16
N GLN A 137 -11.55 -17.21 -20.25
CA GLN A 137 -10.43 -18.09 -20.59
C GLN A 137 -9.11 -17.33 -20.80
N ASP A 138 -9.18 -16.08 -21.24
CA ASP A 138 -8.01 -15.22 -21.42
C ASP A 138 -7.47 -14.69 -20.10
N PHE A 139 -8.30 -14.66 -19.04
CA PHE A 139 -7.98 -14.02 -17.76
C PHE A 139 -7.70 -15.02 -16.64
N ILE A 140 -8.32 -16.21 -16.66
CA ILE A 140 -8.14 -17.28 -15.65
C ILE A 140 -6.66 -17.53 -15.28
N PRO A 141 -5.70 -17.60 -16.23
CA PRO A 141 -4.29 -17.83 -15.89
C PRO A 141 -3.66 -16.76 -14.99
N PHE A 142 -4.24 -15.56 -14.93
CA PHE A 142 -3.75 -14.42 -14.13
C PHE A 142 -4.55 -14.20 -12.84
N LEU A 143 -5.67 -14.92 -12.67
CA LEU A 143 -6.55 -14.77 -11.53
C LEU A 143 -6.25 -15.83 -10.48
N PHE A 144 -5.22 -15.59 -9.66
CA PHE A 144 -4.87 -16.45 -8.53
C PHE A 144 -4.70 -15.65 -7.24
N ASN A 145 -4.79 -16.35 -6.12
CA ASN A 145 -4.47 -15.81 -4.81
C ASN A 145 -2.98 -16.02 -4.53
N ASP A 146 -2.25 -14.95 -4.22
CA ASP A 146 -0.80 -14.99 -4.06
C ASP A 146 -0.33 -15.84 -2.86
N GLU A 147 -1.15 -15.98 -1.82
CA GLU A 147 -0.81 -16.72 -0.60
C GLU A 147 -1.07 -18.22 -0.75
N THR A 148 -2.19 -18.57 -1.38
CA THR A 148 -2.65 -19.96 -1.50
C THR A 148 -2.29 -20.60 -2.84
N GLY A 149 -2.02 -19.79 -3.87
CA GLY A 149 -1.79 -20.23 -5.25
C GLY A 149 -3.06 -20.72 -5.95
N GLU A 150 -4.23 -20.62 -5.31
CA GLU A 150 -5.48 -21.10 -5.88
C GLU A 150 -6.05 -20.12 -6.91
N VAL A 151 -6.64 -20.65 -7.97
CA VAL A 151 -7.35 -19.86 -8.99
C VAL A 151 -8.58 -19.23 -8.35
N LYS A 152 -8.74 -17.92 -8.51
CA LYS A 152 -9.90 -17.17 -8.04
C LYS A 152 -11.11 -17.49 -8.91
N ASP A 153 -12.28 -17.52 -8.28
CA ASP A 153 -13.55 -17.57 -9.00
C ASP A 153 -13.74 -16.26 -9.79
N VAL A 154 -13.97 -16.39 -11.10
CA VAL A 154 -14.06 -15.24 -12.01
C VAL A 154 -15.27 -14.37 -11.70
N GLU A 155 -16.40 -14.97 -11.31
CA GLU A 155 -17.62 -14.23 -11.01
C GLU A 155 -17.43 -13.43 -9.72
N LEU A 156 -16.88 -14.04 -8.66
CA LEU A 156 -16.56 -13.33 -7.42
C LEU A 156 -15.57 -12.20 -7.65
N TYR A 157 -14.53 -12.43 -8.45
CA TYR A 157 -13.56 -11.40 -8.82
C TYR A 157 -14.22 -10.21 -9.52
N CYS A 158 -15.13 -10.48 -10.45
CA CYS A 158 -15.85 -9.43 -11.18
C CYS A 158 -16.83 -8.66 -10.28
N GLN A 159 -17.50 -9.34 -9.35
CA GLN A 159 -18.34 -8.69 -8.34
C GLN A 159 -17.52 -7.77 -7.44
N ASP A 160 -16.32 -8.19 -7.03
CA ASP A 160 -15.43 -7.36 -6.23
C ASP A 160 -14.98 -6.10 -7.00
N ILE A 161 -14.66 -6.22 -8.29
CA ILE A 161 -14.36 -5.07 -9.16
C ILE A 161 -15.52 -4.09 -9.19
N GLU A 162 -16.75 -4.56 -9.36
CA GLU A 162 -17.94 -3.72 -9.56
C GLU A 162 -18.44 -3.06 -8.28
N HIS A 163 -18.38 -3.79 -7.16
CA HIS A 163 -19.12 -3.41 -5.95
C HIS A 163 -18.23 -3.00 -4.78
N THR A 164 -16.90 -3.10 -4.92
CA THR A 164 -15.97 -2.73 -3.86
C THR A 164 -14.93 -1.71 -4.33
N ALA A 165 -14.11 -1.25 -3.39
CA ALA A 165 -12.93 -0.45 -3.68
C ALA A 165 -11.68 -1.31 -3.93
N MET A 166 -11.84 -2.56 -4.38
CA MET A 166 -10.73 -3.41 -4.81
C MET A 166 -9.85 -2.63 -5.80
N TRP A 167 -8.55 -2.64 -5.55
CA TRP A 167 -7.56 -2.00 -6.40
C TRP A 167 -7.46 -2.77 -7.71
N GLY A 168 -7.44 -2.05 -8.82
CA GLY A 168 -7.17 -2.68 -10.12
C GLY A 168 -5.68 -2.76 -10.41
N GLY A 169 -5.31 -3.63 -11.34
CA GLY A 169 -3.96 -3.82 -11.82
C GLY A 169 -3.90 -4.17 -13.31
N GLU A 170 -2.93 -5.00 -13.69
CA GLU A 170 -2.68 -5.37 -15.09
C GLU A 170 -3.87 -6.07 -15.75
N VAL A 171 -4.59 -6.92 -15.01
CA VAL A 171 -5.79 -7.63 -15.50
C VAL A 171 -6.85 -6.64 -15.98
N GLU A 172 -7.17 -5.64 -15.16
CA GLU A 172 -8.16 -4.61 -15.49
C GLU A 172 -7.66 -3.72 -16.62
N ILE A 173 -6.36 -3.39 -16.64
CA ILE A 173 -5.76 -2.62 -17.73
C ILE A 173 -5.93 -3.35 -19.07
N ILE A 174 -5.64 -4.65 -19.11
CA ILE A 174 -5.79 -5.48 -20.32
C ILE A 174 -7.26 -5.54 -20.74
N ALA A 175 -8.18 -5.76 -19.79
CA ALA A 175 -9.61 -5.80 -20.07
C ALA A 175 -10.11 -4.47 -20.65
N LEU A 176 -9.74 -3.34 -20.06
CA LEU A 176 -10.12 -2.01 -20.54
C LEU A 176 -9.47 -1.67 -21.90
N ALA A 177 -8.18 -1.99 -22.07
CA ALA A 177 -7.47 -1.80 -23.33
C ALA A 177 -8.20 -2.51 -24.48
N ARG A 178 -8.61 -3.76 -24.26
CA ARG A 178 -9.35 -4.56 -25.25
C ARG A 178 -10.78 -4.08 -25.45
N ALA A 179 -11.49 -3.71 -24.39
CA ALA A 179 -12.85 -3.19 -24.48
C ALA A 179 -12.93 -1.90 -25.32
N TYR A 180 -11.96 -0.99 -25.12
CA TYR A 180 -11.91 0.29 -25.84
C TYR A 180 -11.08 0.26 -27.13
N LYS A 181 -10.38 -0.85 -27.41
CA LYS A 181 -9.45 -1.01 -28.54
C LYS A 181 -8.37 0.07 -28.55
N VAL A 182 -7.75 0.27 -27.40
CA VAL A 182 -6.68 1.25 -27.18
C VAL A 182 -5.43 0.56 -26.64
N ASN A 183 -4.27 0.98 -27.13
CA ASN A 183 -3.00 0.53 -26.55
C ASN A 183 -2.72 1.28 -25.25
N VAL A 184 -1.98 0.65 -24.35
CA VAL A 184 -1.59 1.23 -23.06
C VAL A 184 -0.07 1.22 -22.92
N GLU A 185 0.48 2.32 -22.44
CA GLU A 185 1.87 2.44 -22.03
C GLU A 185 1.94 2.81 -20.56
N LEU A 186 2.52 1.91 -19.76
CA LEU A 186 2.63 2.03 -18.32
C LEU A 186 4.08 2.29 -17.91
N ILE A 187 4.34 3.49 -17.39
CA ILE A 187 5.66 3.89 -16.89
C ILE A 187 5.75 3.51 -15.41
N GLN A 188 6.84 2.85 -15.04
CA GLN A 188 7.10 2.40 -13.67
C GLN A 188 8.58 2.58 -13.32
N MET A 189 8.92 2.50 -12.04
CA MET A 189 10.32 2.65 -11.59
C MET A 189 11.28 1.66 -12.26
N ARG A 190 10.84 0.42 -12.50
CA ARG A 190 11.71 -0.68 -12.94
C ARG A 190 11.56 -0.95 -14.44
N GLY A 191 12.64 -0.73 -15.18
CA GLY A 191 12.75 -1.15 -16.57
C GLY A 191 12.08 -0.20 -17.57
N PRO A 192 11.98 -0.59 -18.84
CA PRO A 192 11.30 0.20 -19.86
C PRO A 192 9.78 0.26 -19.59
N PRO A 193 9.07 1.24 -20.18
CA PRO A 193 7.61 1.28 -20.14
C PRO A 193 6.99 -0.04 -20.59
N LEU A 194 6.05 -0.55 -19.80
CA LEU A 194 5.27 -1.74 -20.16
C LEU A 194 4.26 -1.34 -21.24
N LYS A 195 4.30 -2.04 -22.36
CA LYS A 195 3.46 -1.77 -23.54
C LYS A 195 2.44 -2.88 -23.69
N ILE A 196 1.16 -2.54 -23.59
CA ILE A 196 0.03 -3.46 -23.69
C ILE A 196 -0.72 -3.12 -24.97
N ASN A 197 -0.71 -4.05 -25.92
CA ASN A 197 -1.50 -3.93 -27.14
C ASN A 197 -2.89 -4.52 -26.91
N TYR A 198 -3.93 -3.83 -27.38
CA TYR A 198 -5.29 -4.39 -27.32
C TYR A 198 -5.47 -5.57 -28.28
N GLU A 199 -4.73 -5.59 -29.40
CA GLU A 199 -4.66 -6.72 -30.33
C GLU A 199 -3.42 -7.59 -30.09
N LEU A 200 -3.62 -8.91 -30.00
CA LEU A 200 -2.53 -9.89 -29.89
C LEU A 200 -1.66 -9.99 -31.15
N SER A 201 -2.13 -9.47 -32.29
CA SER A 201 -1.50 -9.63 -33.60
C SER A 201 -0.22 -8.79 -33.79
N ASN A 202 0.16 -7.93 -32.83
CA ASN A 202 1.32 -7.02 -32.90
C ASN A 202 1.34 -6.10 -34.15
N GLN A 203 0.21 -5.92 -34.84
CA GLN A 203 0.16 -5.11 -36.08
C GLN A 203 -0.09 -3.62 -35.82
N THR A 204 -0.59 -3.24 -34.65
CA THR A 204 -0.74 -1.83 -34.28
C THR A 204 0.56 -1.31 -33.69
N SER A 205 1.26 -0.46 -34.45
CA SER A 205 2.47 0.22 -33.97
C SER A 205 2.12 1.09 -32.75
N LEU A 206 2.79 0.82 -31.62
CA LEU A 206 2.66 1.51 -30.32
C LEU A 206 3.03 3.01 -30.35
N ASN A 207 3.33 3.56 -31.53
CA ASN A 207 3.65 4.97 -31.74
C ASN A 207 2.39 5.83 -31.99
N ASP A 208 1.21 5.33 -31.65
CA ASP A 208 -0.03 6.03 -31.91
C ASP A 208 -0.28 7.09 -30.82
N LYS A 209 -0.50 8.34 -31.21
CA LYS A 209 -0.78 9.46 -30.30
C LYS A 209 -1.99 9.19 -29.37
N GLY A 210 -2.81 8.20 -29.72
CA GLY A 210 -3.94 7.70 -28.95
C GLY A 210 -3.63 6.60 -27.94
N ALA A 211 -2.38 6.25 -27.63
CA ALA A 211 -2.12 5.31 -26.55
C ALA A 211 -2.49 5.90 -25.18
N ILE A 212 -3.17 5.14 -24.34
CA ILE A 212 -3.42 5.48 -22.93
C ILE A 212 -2.09 5.42 -22.18
N ARG A 213 -1.67 6.53 -21.57
CA ARG A 213 -0.39 6.62 -20.86
C ARG A 213 -0.63 6.78 -19.36
N LEU A 214 -0.07 5.86 -18.59
CA LEU A 214 -0.21 5.79 -17.14
C LEU A 214 1.16 5.77 -16.47
N SER A 215 1.26 6.30 -15.25
CA SER A 215 2.42 6.13 -14.38
C SER A 215 2.03 5.35 -13.14
N TYR A 216 2.83 4.35 -12.80
CA TYR A 216 2.64 3.44 -11.68
C TYR A 216 3.71 3.66 -10.62
N TYR A 217 3.24 3.91 -9.40
CA TYR A 217 4.06 4.15 -8.22
C TYR A 217 3.74 3.09 -7.18
N GLN A 218 4.72 2.25 -6.80
CA GLN A 218 4.53 1.22 -5.78
C GLN A 218 4.67 1.76 -4.36
N HIS A 219 5.48 2.81 -4.16
CA HIS A 219 5.90 3.30 -2.83
C HIS A 219 5.46 4.73 -2.53
N MET A 220 4.95 5.48 -3.52
CA MET A 220 4.55 6.89 -3.38
C MET A 220 3.61 7.16 -2.21
N TYR A 221 2.67 6.25 -1.91
CA TYR A 221 1.73 6.40 -0.80
C TYR A 221 1.88 5.30 0.24
N ALA A 222 1.58 5.63 1.51
CA ALA A 222 1.65 4.68 2.62
C ALA A 222 0.66 3.51 2.49
N LEU A 223 -0.45 3.72 1.76
CA LEU A 223 -1.45 2.68 1.52
C LEU A 223 -0.98 1.64 0.49
N GLY A 224 0.03 1.97 -0.33
CA GLY A 224 0.60 1.08 -1.35
C GLY A 224 0.61 1.71 -2.74
N ALA A 225 0.45 0.85 -3.74
CA ALA A 225 0.52 1.20 -5.15
C ALA A 225 -0.52 2.24 -5.61
N HIS A 226 -0.15 3.05 -6.59
CA HIS A 226 -0.96 4.15 -7.11
C HIS A 226 -0.73 4.40 -8.59
N TYR A 227 -1.80 4.78 -9.29
CA TYR A 227 -1.77 5.15 -10.70
C TYR A 227 -2.06 6.63 -10.90
N ASN A 228 -1.26 7.29 -11.73
CA ASN A 228 -1.53 8.63 -12.24
C ASN A 228 -1.71 8.60 -13.77
N SER A 229 -2.36 9.64 -14.28
CA SER A 229 -2.56 9.86 -15.71
C SER A 229 -1.36 10.63 -16.28
N LEU A 230 -0.91 10.29 -17.50
CA LEU A 230 0.16 11.01 -18.19
C LEU A 230 -0.39 11.80 -19.37
N ARG A 231 -0.52 13.12 -19.18
CA ARG A 231 -1.04 14.03 -20.19
C ARG A 231 0.08 14.67 -20.99
N ASP A 232 -0.26 15.12 -22.19
CA ASP A 232 0.65 15.86 -23.04
C ASP A 232 0.82 17.28 -22.46
N LYS A 233 2.06 17.77 -22.40
CA LYS A 233 2.34 19.16 -22.05
C LYS A 233 1.76 20.07 -23.12
N THR A 234 1.10 21.14 -22.69
CA THR A 234 0.61 22.15 -23.63
C THR A 234 1.74 23.13 -23.96
N ARG A 235 1.70 23.75 -25.14
CA ARG A 235 2.73 24.68 -25.64
C ARG A 235 3.04 25.84 -24.67
N ASN A 236 2.12 26.19 -23.78
CA ASN A 236 2.26 27.32 -22.84
C ASN A 236 3.01 26.99 -21.54
N GLU A 237 3.25 25.71 -21.25
CA GLU A 237 3.90 25.28 -20.00
C GLU A 237 5.43 25.33 -20.08
N ASN A 238 6.00 25.47 -21.29
CA ASN A 238 7.44 25.43 -21.54
C ASN A 238 8.15 26.79 -21.44
N ASN A 239 7.45 27.88 -21.09
CA ASN A 239 8.03 29.23 -20.99
C ASN A 239 8.51 29.62 -19.58
N ASN A 240 8.52 28.70 -18.61
CA ASN A 240 8.89 28.96 -17.21
C ASN A 240 10.20 28.28 -16.78
N ILE A 241 11.15 28.06 -17.69
CA ILE A 241 12.51 27.63 -17.37
C ILE A 241 13.50 28.67 -17.90
#